data_AF-A0A2H6NAC7-F1
#
_entry.id   AF-A0A2H6NAC7-F1
#
_cell.length_a   1.000
_cell.length_b   1.000
_cell.length_c   1.000
_cell.angle_alpha   90.00
_cell.angle_beta   90.00
_cell.angle_gamma   90.00
#
_symmetry.space_group_name_H-M   'P 1'
#
loop_
_entity.id
_entity.type
_entity.pdbx_description
1 polymer ?
#
loop_
_entity_poly.entity_id
_entity_poly.type
_entity_poly.pdbx_seq_one_letter_code
_entity_poly.pdbx_strand_id
1 'polypeptide(L)'
;SLRHFSSAGQRRCRRSTCIMEGLRDGLSLAGLLSLLLVAGVMKEASTQACGVPALGRIVGGSETRSGQWPWQASLNFNGHHACGATLIAPQWLVSAAHCFPKVNE
;
A
#
# COMPACT_ATOMS: atom_id res chain seq x y z
N SER A 1 -8.62 -0.68 20.13
CA SER A 1 -7.18 -1.00 19.97
C SER A 1 -6.91 -1.23 18.49
N LEU A 2 -6.38 -0.22 17.80
CA LEU A 2 -5.94 -0.33 16.40
C LEU A 2 -4.62 -1.10 16.43
N ARG A 3 -4.65 -2.42 16.23
CA ARG A 3 -3.43 -3.18 16.08
C ARG A 3 -2.74 -2.71 14.80
N HIS A 4 -1.51 -2.22 14.98
CA HIS A 4 -0.51 -1.93 13.95
C HIS A 4 -0.82 -2.59 12.60
N PHE A 5 -1.25 -1.79 11.62
CA PHE A 5 -1.14 -2.16 10.21
C PHE A 5 0.32 -1.97 9.79
N SER A 6 1.16 -2.93 10.18
CA SER A 6 2.52 -3.00 9.66
C SER A 6 2.42 -3.44 8.20
N SER A 7 2.67 -2.52 7.27
CA SER A 7 2.79 -2.81 5.83
C SER A 7 4.09 -3.57 5.60
N ALA A 8 4.15 -4.82 6.06
CA ALA A 8 5.28 -5.69 5.82
C ALA A 8 5.26 -6.13 4.35
N GLY A 9 6.13 -5.50 3.55
CA GLY A 9 6.65 -6.06 2.31
C GLY A 9 5.80 -5.81 1.06
N GLN A 10 6.15 -4.77 0.29
CA GLN A 10 5.82 -4.74 -1.13
C GLN A 10 6.90 -3.97 -1.91
N ARG A 11 7.95 -4.69 -2.35
CA ARG A 11 8.91 -4.19 -3.35
C ARG A 11 8.23 -4.19 -4.73
N ARG A 12 8.41 -3.14 -5.53
CA ARG A 12 7.77 -2.98 -6.85
C ARG A 12 8.78 -2.56 -7.94
N CYS A 13 8.70 -3.23 -9.08
CA CYS A 13 9.31 -2.86 -10.36
C CYS A 13 8.16 -2.75 -11.38
N ARG A 14 8.09 -1.69 -12.21
CA ARG A 14 7.19 -1.71 -13.40
C ARG A 14 7.49 -0.67 -14.49
N ARG A 15 7.61 -1.21 -15.71
CA ARG A 15 7.64 -0.62 -17.09
C ARG A 15 9.03 -0.44 -17.73
N SER A 16 9.47 -1.56 -18.33
CA SER A 16 10.32 -1.82 -19.52
C SER A 16 11.41 -0.89 -20.03
N THR A 17 11.82 0.18 -19.34
CA THR A 17 13.01 0.94 -19.76
C THR A 17 13.82 1.36 -18.54
N CYS A 18 14.77 0.51 -18.14
CA CYS A 18 16.02 1.01 -17.57
C CYS A 18 16.79 1.66 -18.73
N ILE A 19 16.67 2.97 -18.92
CA ILE A 19 17.59 3.65 -19.82
C ILE A 19 18.88 3.85 -19.03
N MET A 20 19.80 2.91 -19.21
CA MET A 20 21.20 3.06 -18.86
C MET A 20 22.00 2.76 -20.12
N GLU A 21 22.16 3.76 -20.98
CA GLU A 21 23.30 3.80 -21.88
C GLU A 21 23.79 5.25 -21.98
N GLY A 22 24.99 5.50 -21.45
CA GLY A 22 25.70 6.76 -21.64
C GLY A 22 26.36 7.34 -20.39
N LEU A 23 27.19 6.58 -19.67
CA LEU A 23 28.18 7.17 -18.76
C LEU A 23 29.55 6.52 -18.98
N ARG A 24 29.98 6.51 -20.25
CA ARG A 24 31.35 6.20 -20.65
C ARG A 24 32.06 7.52 -20.93
N ASP A 25 32.35 8.28 -19.88
CA ASP A 25 33.42 9.29 -19.78
C ASP A 25 33.51 9.67 -18.30
N GLY A 26 34.72 9.59 -17.72
CA GLY A 26 34.93 9.68 -16.27
C GLY A 26 34.34 10.95 -15.64
N LEU A 27 33.44 10.80 -14.67
CA LEU A 27 32.85 11.92 -13.93
C LEU A 27 33.94 12.62 -13.09
N SER A 28 34.13 13.92 -13.33
CA SER A 28 34.92 14.80 -12.45
C SER A 28 34.44 14.73 -10.99
N LEU A 29 35.28 15.08 -10.02
CA LEU A 29 34.92 15.18 -8.60
C LEU A 29 33.67 16.05 -8.37
N ALA A 30 33.50 17.10 -9.18
CA ALA A 30 32.30 17.94 -9.15
C ALA A 30 31.05 17.20 -9.69
N GLY A 31 31.22 16.32 -10.68
CA GLY A 31 30.18 15.44 -11.20
C GLY A 31 29.79 14.34 -10.22
N LEU A 32 30.76 13.77 -9.50
CA LEU A 32 30.51 12.81 -8.42
C LEU A 32 29.76 13.46 -7.25
N LEU A 33 30.15 14.66 -6.83
CA LEU A 33 29.45 15.40 -5.77
C LEU A 33 28.02 15.77 -6.18
N SER A 34 27.84 16.19 -7.43
CA SER A 34 26.50 16.45 -7.99
C SER A 34 25.66 15.18 -8.05
N LEU A 35 26.23 14.03 -8.41
CA LEU A 35 25.52 12.75 -8.45
C LEU A 35 25.12 12.26 -7.05
N LEU A 36 25.97 12.46 -6.03
CA LEU A 36 25.64 12.13 -4.63
C LEU A 36 24.47 12.98 -4.11
N LEU A 37 24.40 14.27 -4.49
CA LEU A 37 23.28 15.15 -4.16
C LEU A 37 21.98 14.71 -4.86
N VAL A 38 22.05 14.29 -6.12
CA VAL A 38 20.88 13.86 -6.90
C VAL A 38 20.39 12.47 -6.45
N ALA A 39 21.30 11.53 -6.14
CA ALA A 39 20.97 10.20 -5.64
C ALA A 39 20.43 10.22 -4.20
N GLY A 40 20.80 11.21 -3.39
CA GLY A 40 20.27 11.40 -2.04
C GLY A 40 18.79 11.80 -1.97
N VAL A 41 18.18 12.14 -3.11
CA VAL A 41 16.76 12.53 -3.21
C VAL A 41 16.01 11.59 -4.17
N MET A 42 16.27 10.28 -4.08
CA MET A 42 15.33 9.29 -4.63
C MET A 42 14.12 9.20 -3.69
N LYS A 43 13.24 10.20 -3.75
CA LYS A 43 11.91 10.12 -3.13
C LYS A 43 11.15 9.03 -3.87
N GLU A 44 10.95 7.91 -3.20
CA GLU A 44 10.30 6.74 -3.75
C GLU A 44 8.88 7.09 -4.20
N ALA A 45 8.70 7.29 -5.52
CA ALA A 45 7.39 7.46 -6.11
C ALA A 45 6.70 6.10 -6.14
N SER A 46 6.12 5.71 -5.01
CA SER A 46 5.26 4.53 -4.92
C SER A 46 4.04 4.73 -5.82
N THR A 47 4.01 4.08 -6.98
CA THR A 47 2.75 3.82 -7.65
C THR A 47 2.04 2.74 -6.85
N GLN A 48 1.19 3.12 -5.89
CA GLN A 48 0.38 2.17 -5.14
C GLN A 48 -0.71 1.63 -6.08
N ALA A 49 -0.64 0.36 -6.52
CA ALA A 49 -1.81 -0.24 -7.18
C ALA A 49 -2.83 -0.67 -6.13
N CYS A 50 -4.09 -0.36 -6.39
CA CYS A 50 -5.22 -0.79 -5.59
C CYS A 50 -5.98 -1.94 -6.29
N GLY A 51 -6.78 -2.67 -5.51
CA GLY A 51 -7.82 -3.55 -6.04
C GLY A 51 -7.35 -4.68 -6.96
N VAL A 52 -6.25 -5.38 -6.63
CA VAL A 52 -5.82 -6.59 -7.37
C VAL A 52 -6.39 -7.83 -6.68
N PRO A 53 -7.59 -8.33 -7.06
CA PRO A 53 -8.22 -9.46 -6.39
C PRO A 53 -7.47 -10.77 -6.65
N ALA A 54 -7.55 -11.68 -5.68
CA ALA A 54 -7.46 -13.11 -5.97
C ALA A 54 -8.72 -13.47 -6.78
N LEU A 55 -8.54 -13.88 -8.04
CA LEU A 55 -9.60 -13.97 -9.06
C LEU A 55 -10.82 -14.81 -8.63
N GLY A 56 -12.01 -14.44 -9.15
CA GLY A 56 -13.20 -15.29 -9.23
C GLY A 56 -14.41 -14.82 -8.40
N ARG A 57 -15.61 -15.19 -8.86
CA ARG A 57 -16.83 -15.08 -8.04
C ARG A 57 -16.75 -16.09 -6.91
N ILE A 58 -16.98 -15.67 -5.68
CA ILE A 58 -17.05 -16.58 -4.53
C ILE A 58 -18.37 -17.36 -4.60
N VAL A 59 -18.30 -18.67 -4.77
CA VAL A 59 -19.44 -19.61 -4.68
C VAL A 59 -18.96 -20.80 -3.84
N GLY A 60 -19.60 -21.07 -2.70
CA GLY A 60 -19.16 -22.12 -1.77
C GLY A 60 -17.76 -21.88 -1.20
N GLY A 61 -17.45 -20.63 -0.85
CA GLY A 61 -16.09 -20.21 -0.49
C GLY A 61 -15.46 -20.97 0.68
N SER A 62 -14.14 -20.86 0.78
CA SER A 62 -13.33 -21.40 1.88
C SER A 62 -12.65 -20.27 2.65
N GLU A 63 -12.14 -20.60 3.84
CA GLU A 63 -11.30 -19.67 4.61
C GLU A 63 -10.15 -19.10 3.78
N THR A 64 -9.92 -17.80 3.93
CA THR A 64 -8.90 -17.06 3.18
C THR A 64 -7.55 -17.16 3.88
N ARG A 65 -6.47 -17.08 3.10
CA ARG A 65 -5.13 -16.92 3.69
C ARG A 65 -4.95 -15.49 4.20
N SER A 66 -4.16 -15.34 5.26
CA SER A 66 -3.78 -14.01 5.75
C SER A 66 -3.16 -13.17 4.63
N GLY A 67 -3.66 -11.95 4.44
CA GLY A 67 -3.21 -11.04 3.39
C GLY A 67 -3.75 -11.32 1.98
N GLN A 68 -4.60 -12.34 1.78
CA GLN A 68 -5.21 -12.62 0.47
C GLN A 68 -6.12 -11.48 -0.02
N TRP A 69 -6.75 -10.78 0.93
CA TRP A 69 -7.57 -9.60 0.71
C TRP A 69 -7.01 -8.45 1.55
N PRO A 70 -5.88 -7.84 1.12
CA PRO A 70 -5.10 -6.94 1.97
C PRO A 70 -5.83 -5.64 2.31
N TRP A 71 -6.89 -5.29 1.58
CA TRP A 71 -7.75 -4.14 1.87
C TRP A 71 -8.91 -4.46 2.82
N GLN A 72 -9.19 -5.73 3.14
CA GLN A 72 -10.28 -6.10 4.04
C GLN A 72 -9.93 -5.71 5.48
N ALA A 73 -10.78 -4.91 6.11
CA ALA A 73 -10.62 -4.47 7.49
C ALA A 73 -11.84 -4.77 8.35
N SER A 74 -11.61 -4.91 9.65
CA SER A 74 -12.63 -5.12 10.67
C SER A 74 -12.79 -3.86 11.51
N LEU A 75 -14.00 -3.30 11.57
CA LEU A 75 -14.35 -2.25 12.51
C LEU A 75 -14.74 -2.88 13.84
N ASN A 76 -14.04 -2.47 14.90
CA ASN A 76 -14.28 -2.98 16.24
C ASN A 76 -14.72 -1.86 17.19
N PHE A 77 -15.88 -2.01 17.81
CA PHE A 77 -16.36 -1.14 18.88
C PHE A 77 -16.31 -1.92 20.20
N ASN A 78 -15.73 -1.32 21.24
CA ASN A 78 -15.57 -1.94 22.56
C ASN A 78 -14.93 -3.35 22.52
N GLY A 79 -14.03 -3.59 21.56
CA GLY A 79 -13.34 -4.88 21.39
C GLY A 79 -14.08 -5.91 20.53
N HIS A 80 -15.34 -5.67 20.18
CA HIS A 80 -16.16 -6.58 19.38
C HIS A 80 -16.21 -6.17 17.91
N HIS A 81 -16.17 -7.16 17.00
CA HIS A 81 -16.40 -6.92 15.57
C HIS A 81 -17.82 -6.40 15.37
N ALA A 82 -17.95 -5.27 14.68
CA ALA A 82 -19.24 -4.66 14.39
C ALA A 82 -19.54 -4.65 12.88
N CYS A 83 -18.54 -4.32 12.06
CA CYS A 83 -18.71 -4.18 10.62
C CYS A 83 -17.42 -4.46 9.85
N GLY A 84 -17.55 -4.68 8.54
CA GLY A 84 -16.43 -4.66 7.60
C GLY A 84 -16.07 -3.24 7.14
N ALA A 85 -14.85 -3.08 6.63
CA ALA A 85 -14.39 -1.89 5.93
C ALA A 85 -13.36 -2.24 4.84
N THR A 86 -13.09 -1.30 3.94
CA THR A 86 -12.12 -1.44 2.85
C THR A 86 -11.08 -0.33 2.89
N LEU A 87 -9.79 -0.68 2.82
CA LEU A 87 -8.68 0.27 2.71
C LEU A 87 -8.61 0.87 1.31
N ILE A 88 -8.85 2.18 1.22
CA ILE A 88 -8.85 2.93 -0.05
C ILE A 88 -7.61 3.81 -0.20
N ALA A 89 -6.96 4.17 0.91
CA ALA A 89 -5.67 4.87 0.95
C ALA A 89 -4.94 4.56 2.27
N PRO A 90 -3.64 4.90 2.43
CA PRO A 90 -2.83 4.48 3.59
C PRO A 90 -3.41 4.78 4.98
N GLN A 91 -4.27 5.80 5.09
CA GLN A 91 -4.90 6.22 6.34
C GLN A 91 -6.43 6.33 6.22
N TRP A 92 -7.02 5.81 5.14
CA TRP A 92 -8.44 5.97 4.84
C TRP A 92 -9.11 4.63 4.60
N LEU A 93 -10.14 4.36 5.40
CA LEU A 93 -11.04 3.22 5.28
C LEU A 93 -12.42 3.72 4.82
N VAL A 94 -13.10 2.94 4.00
CA VAL A 94 -14.52 3.14 3.67
C VAL A 94 -15.36 2.02 4.28
N SER A 95 -16.54 2.37 4.80
CA SER A 95 -17.54 1.45 5.35
C SER A 95 -18.94 2.04 5.17
N ALA A 96 -19.98 1.30 5.55
CA ALA A 96 -21.36 1.78 5.48
C ALA A 96 -21.66 2.77 6.62
N ALA A 97 -22.49 3.78 6.35
CA ALA A 97 -22.83 4.80 7.34
C ALA A 97 -23.51 4.21 8.61
N HIS A 98 -24.35 3.17 8.44
CA HIS A 98 -25.03 2.52 9.56
C HIS A 98 -24.10 1.74 10.50
N CYS A 99 -22.83 1.54 10.11
CA CYS A 99 -21.85 0.90 10.98
C CYS A 99 -21.39 1.81 12.11
N PHE A 100 -21.58 3.13 11.99
CA PHE A 100 -21.12 4.07 13.00
C PHE A 100 -22.25 4.34 13.99
N PRO A 101 -22.02 4.08 15.30
CA PRO A 101 -23.00 4.47 16.31
C PRO A 101 -23.19 5.98 16.25
N LYS A 102 -24.43 6.43 16.41
CA LYS A 102 -24.69 7.85 16.56
C LYS A 102 -23.96 8.31 17.81
N VAL A 103 -23.06 9.26 17.64
CA VAL A 103 -22.67 10.11 18.74
C VAL A 103 -23.91 10.98 19.00
N ASN A 104 -24.44 10.96 20.22
CA ASN A 104 -25.51 11.86 20.73
C ASN A 104 -26.98 11.35 20.66
N GLU A 105 -27.26 10.10 21.04
CA GLU A 105 -28.56 9.73 21.64
C GLU A 105 -28.34 9.15 23.04
#